data_AF-A0AAN9PAQ5-F1
#
_entry.id   AF-A0AAN9PAQ5-F1
#
_cell.length_a   1.000
_cell.length_b   1.000
_cell.length_c   1.000
_cell.angle_alpha   90.00
_cell.angle_beta   90.00
_cell.angle_gamma   90.00
#
_symmetry.space_group_name_H-M   'P 1'
#
loop_
_entity.id
_entity.type
_entity.pdbx_description
1 polymer ?
#
loop_
_entity_poly.entity_id
_entity_poly.type
_entity_poly.pdbx_seq_one_letter_code
_entity_poly.pdbx_strand_id
1 'polypeptide(L)'
;MPKNLSYMVHLPTPSNPKVETSRFCDLHYDRLQPSDEEFDQYNRFEFGQFFAREALLDEEYWTAAWLRAESFWEHGPYERCVDRNKLEFADREYKAIKRRYSKVQNGQNYSCIIAVRKKQKNVKRSILKSVVGTLDLSTRYLLQGETFPGERRNAPPFCGINRTPSSRYAYITNMCVTKSARRQGIAGNMLHFAVESAKSFGNITLKSN
;
A
#
# COMPACT_ATOMS: atom_id res chain seq x y z
N MET A 1 74.30 -20.24 6.86
CA MET A 1 73.44 -21.30 6.29
C MET A 1 72.50 -21.76 7.40
N PRO A 2 71.16 -21.81 7.29
CA PRO A 2 70.21 -21.24 6.32
C PRO A 2 69.26 -20.19 6.95
N LYS A 3 68.40 -19.63 6.11
CA LYS A 3 67.42 -18.54 6.31
C LYS A 3 66.09 -19.11 6.83
N ASN A 4 65.27 -18.31 7.52
CA ASN A 4 63.91 -18.01 7.02
C ASN A 4 63.19 -16.87 7.77
N LEU A 5 62.60 -16.00 6.96
CA LEU A 5 61.77 -14.84 7.25
C LEU A 5 60.49 -15.23 7.99
N SER A 6 60.19 -14.60 9.12
CA SER A 6 58.81 -14.49 9.62
C SER A 6 58.20 -13.18 9.09
N TYR A 7 57.34 -13.34 8.07
CA TYR A 7 56.53 -12.27 7.50
C TYR A 7 55.45 -11.83 8.50
N MET A 8 55.31 -10.51 8.69
CA MET A 8 54.11 -9.91 9.25
C MET A 8 52.94 -10.17 8.31
N VAL A 9 52.02 -11.06 8.70
CA VAL A 9 50.73 -11.19 8.03
C VAL A 9 49.82 -10.11 8.61
N HIS A 10 49.60 -9.05 7.82
CA HIS A 10 48.46 -8.15 7.99
C HIS A 10 47.18 -8.98 7.89
N LEU A 11 46.50 -9.17 9.03
CA LEU A 11 45.16 -9.72 9.03
C LEU A 11 44.21 -8.63 8.50
N PRO A 12 43.39 -8.93 7.48
CA PRO A 12 42.56 -7.92 6.83
C PRO A 12 41.54 -7.35 7.82
N THR A 13 41.46 -6.02 7.85
CA THR A 13 40.38 -5.25 8.46
C THR A 13 39.05 -5.87 8.03
N PRO A 14 38.09 -6.14 8.94
CA PRO A 14 36.78 -6.59 8.53
C PRO A 14 36.20 -5.50 7.64
N SER A 15 36.12 -5.81 6.34
CA SER A 15 35.35 -5.03 5.40
C SER A 15 33.95 -4.96 5.98
N ASN A 16 33.48 -3.74 6.27
CA ASN A 16 32.06 -3.50 6.48
C ASN A 16 31.33 -4.28 5.39
N PRO A 17 30.40 -5.19 5.72
CA PRO A 17 29.53 -5.69 4.68
C PRO A 17 28.85 -4.45 4.13
N LYS A 18 29.17 -4.11 2.87
CA LYS A 18 28.33 -3.26 2.05
C LYS A 18 26.93 -3.72 2.37
N VAL A 19 26.14 -2.84 2.99
CA VAL A 19 24.72 -3.09 3.23
C VAL A 19 24.18 -3.42 1.86
N GLU A 20 24.03 -4.71 1.61
CA GLU A 20 23.44 -5.21 0.40
C GLU A 20 22.00 -4.72 0.47
N THR A 21 21.76 -3.60 -0.21
CA THR A 21 20.50 -3.16 -0.81
C THR A 21 19.98 -4.19 -1.85
N SER A 22 20.25 -5.46 -1.58
CA SER A 22 19.82 -6.66 -2.27
C SER A 22 18.34 -6.83 -1.98
N ARG A 23 17.51 -6.46 -2.96
CA ARG A 23 16.07 -6.76 -3.19
C ARG A 23 15.17 -5.55 -3.51
N PHE A 24 15.71 -4.43 -3.98
CA PHE A 24 14.89 -3.37 -4.62
C PHE A 24 14.89 -3.44 -6.16
N CYS A 25 15.38 -4.54 -6.74
CA CYS A 25 15.95 -4.55 -8.09
C CYS A 25 15.02 -4.20 -9.27
N ASP A 26 13.72 -3.99 -9.07
CA ASP A 26 12.78 -3.71 -10.17
C ASP A 26 11.99 -2.39 -10.02
N LEU A 27 12.22 -1.59 -8.97
CA LEU A 27 11.56 -0.29 -8.82
C LEU A 27 12.28 0.80 -9.62
N HIS A 28 11.60 1.41 -10.58
CA HIS A 28 12.14 2.53 -11.33
C HIS A 28 11.86 3.85 -10.60
N TYR A 29 12.77 4.25 -9.71
CA TYR A 29 12.64 5.46 -8.87
C TYR A 29 12.42 6.76 -9.67
N ASP A 30 12.98 6.84 -10.87
CA ASP A 30 12.88 7.98 -11.77
C ASP A 30 11.71 7.88 -12.76
N ARG A 31 10.91 6.81 -12.68
CA ARG A 31 9.75 6.63 -13.55
C ARG A 31 8.78 7.78 -13.33
N LEU A 32 8.57 8.53 -14.40
CA LEU A 32 7.65 9.66 -14.40
C LEU A 32 6.22 9.14 -14.23
N GLN A 33 5.39 9.96 -13.59
CA GLN A 33 3.95 9.72 -13.55
C GLN A 33 3.46 9.50 -14.99
N PRO A 34 2.67 8.46 -15.28
CA PRO A 34 2.08 8.20 -16.60
C PRO A 34 1.25 9.40 -17.08
N SER A 35 0.99 9.52 -18.39
CA SER A 35 0.05 10.53 -18.88
C SER A 35 -1.39 10.17 -18.49
N ASP A 36 -2.30 11.14 -18.51
CA ASP A 36 -3.71 10.88 -18.25
C ASP A 36 -4.37 9.98 -19.33
N GLU A 37 -3.68 9.74 -20.44
CA GLU A 37 -4.12 8.91 -21.58
C GLU A 37 -3.74 7.42 -21.41
N GLU A 38 -2.76 7.11 -20.56
CA GLU A 38 -2.26 5.74 -20.34
C GLU A 38 -3.13 4.93 -19.34
N PHE A 39 -4.10 5.58 -18.68
CA PHE A 39 -5.03 4.93 -17.75
C PHE A 39 -6.47 5.19 -18.16
N ASP A 40 -7.30 4.14 -18.14
CA ASP A 40 -8.74 4.25 -18.42
C ASP A 40 -9.38 5.32 -17.51
N GLN A 41 -9.96 6.35 -18.14
CA GLN A 41 -10.58 7.49 -17.45
C GLN A 41 -11.75 7.09 -16.53
N TYR A 42 -12.31 5.89 -16.74
CA TYR A 42 -13.53 5.42 -16.08
C TYR A 42 -13.37 5.03 -14.60
N ASN A 43 -12.15 4.86 -14.09
CA ASN A 43 -11.90 4.42 -12.71
C ASN A 43 -11.08 5.43 -11.87
N ARG A 44 -11.27 6.72 -12.13
CA ARG A 44 -10.58 7.80 -11.42
C ARG A 44 -11.57 8.84 -10.88
N PHE A 45 -11.34 9.29 -9.65
CA PHE A 45 -12.11 10.36 -9.03
C PHE A 45 -11.24 11.60 -8.85
N GLU A 46 -11.58 12.69 -9.51
CA GLU A 46 -10.82 13.93 -9.47
C GLU A 46 -11.30 14.88 -8.38
N PHE A 47 -10.35 15.53 -7.69
CA PHE A 47 -10.68 16.55 -6.69
C PHE A 47 -9.51 17.55 -6.55
N GLY A 48 -9.78 18.83 -6.80
CA GLY A 48 -8.76 19.88 -6.78
C GLY A 48 -7.55 19.54 -7.66
N GLN A 49 -6.36 19.62 -7.06
CA GLN A 49 -5.08 19.27 -7.71
C GLN A 49 -4.71 17.78 -7.62
N PHE A 50 -5.65 16.93 -7.23
CA PHE A 50 -5.43 15.50 -6.98
C PHE A 50 -6.47 14.65 -7.69
N PHE A 51 -6.19 13.35 -7.73
CA PHE A 51 -7.17 12.34 -8.10
C PHE A 51 -6.94 11.07 -7.30
N ALA A 52 -7.99 10.31 -7.07
CA ALA A 52 -7.95 8.98 -6.47
C ALA A 52 -8.19 7.92 -7.55
N ARG A 53 -7.43 6.82 -7.49
CA ARG A 53 -7.64 5.62 -8.30
C ARG A 53 -7.00 4.41 -7.65
N GLU A 54 -7.26 3.23 -8.18
CA GLU A 54 -6.53 2.03 -7.82
C GLU A 54 -5.06 2.11 -8.28
N ALA A 55 -4.15 1.58 -7.44
CA ALA A 55 -2.74 1.42 -7.76
C ALA A 55 -2.54 0.29 -8.78
N LEU A 56 -1.66 0.52 -9.75
CA LEU A 56 -1.43 -0.41 -10.86
C LEU A 56 0.06 -0.73 -11.02
N LEU A 57 0.94 0.16 -10.57
CA LEU A 57 2.39 0.03 -10.73
C LEU A 57 3.07 -0.36 -9.42
N ASP A 58 4.19 -1.07 -9.52
CA ASP A 58 4.98 -1.47 -8.35
C ASP A 58 5.51 -0.27 -7.56
N GLU A 59 5.85 0.82 -8.25
CA GLU A 59 6.24 2.08 -7.60
C GLU A 59 5.10 2.69 -6.76
N GLU A 60 3.85 2.52 -7.17
CA GLU A 60 2.69 3.01 -6.45
C GLU A 60 2.42 2.19 -5.19
N TYR A 61 2.51 0.86 -5.33
CA TYR A 61 2.42 -0.07 -4.22
C TYR A 61 3.54 0.14 -3.20
N TRP A 62 4.76 0.38 -3.69
CA TRP A 62 5.90 0.72 -2.84
C TRP A 62 5.67 2.04 -2.10
N THR A 63 5.21 3.07 -2.80
CA THR A 63 4.94 4.38 -2.17
C THR A 63 3.82 4.30 -1.15
N ALA A 64 2.77 3.52 -1.42
CA ALA A 64 1.71 3.23 -0.47
C ALA A 64 2.26 2.58 0.81
N ALA A 65 3.11 1.56 0.67
CA ALA A 65 3.74 0.89 1.80
C ALA A 65 4.65 1.85 2.61
N TRP A 66 5.42 2.69 1.92
CA TRP A 66 6.27 3.69 2.56
C TRP A 66 5.44 4.73 3.34
N LEU A 67 4.34 5.25 2.77
CA LEU A 67 3.46 6.20 3.46
C LEU A 67 2.84 5.63 4.74
N ARG A 68 2.54 4.32 4.76
CA ARG A 68 2.06 3.62 5.97
C ARG A 68 3.15 3.55 7.02
N ALA A 69 4.38 3.21 6.62
CA ALA A 69 5.54 3.25 7.50
C ALA A 69 5.72 4.66 8.09
N GLU A 70 5.73 5.70 7.25
CA GLU A 70 5.87 7.08 7.74
C GLU A 70 4.78 7.48 8.73
N SER A 71 3.54 7.06 8.49
CA SER A 71 2.41 7.35 9.38
C SER A 71 2.48 6.55 10.69
N PHE A 72 2.93 5.31 10.67
CA PHE A 72 3.05 4.46 11.86
C PHE A 72 4.09 5.02 12.86
N TRP A 73 5.25 5.47 12.37
CA TRP A 73 6.30 6.05 13.21
C TRP A 73 6.16 7.56 13.45
N GLU A 74 5.06 8.19 13.00
CA GLU A 74 4.89 9.63 13.16
C GLU A 74 4.81 10.08 14.63
N HIS A 75 4.24 9.25 15.49
CA HIS A 75 4.03 9.54 16.92
C HIS A 75 4.99 8.76 17.83
N GLY A 76 5.95 8.03 17.26
CA GLY A 76 6.92 7.24 18.03
C GLY A 76 8.07 8.09 18.59
N PRO A 77 8.78 7.59 19.62
CA PRO A 77 9.99 8.23 20.12
C PRO A 77 11.03 8.32 18.99
N TYR A 78 11.78 9.43 18.94
CA TYR A 78 12.86 9.61 17.97
C TYR A 78 14.02 8.66 18.31
N GLU A 79 14.02 7.48 17.70
CA GLU A 79 15.08 6.48 17.85
C GLU A 79 16.14 6.61 16.75
N ARG A 80 17.38 6.25 17.08
CA ARG A 80 18.54 6.35 16.19
C ARG A 80 18.45 5.44 14.95
N CYS A 81 17.45 4.55 14.87
CA CYS A 81 17.24 3.58 13.78
C CYS A 81 15.88 3.68 13.08
N VAL A 82 15.15 4.80 13.26
CA VAL A 82 13.80 4.96 12.70
C VAL A 82 13.74 4.72 11.19
N ASP A 83 14.75 5.15 10.43
CA ASP A 83 14.73 5.02 8.97
C ASP A 83 14.93 3.59 8.48
N ARG A 84 15.79 2.81 9.15
CA ARG A 84 15.93 1.37 8.84
C ARG A 84 14.66 0.61 9.21
N ASN A 85 14.06 0.91 10.37
CA ASN A 85 12.83 0.27 10.82
C ASN A 85 11.66 0.58 9.87
N LYS A 86 11.55 1.82 9.38
CA LYS A 86 10.58 2.20 8.35
C LYS A 86 10.79 1.43 7.05
N LEU A 87 12.04 1.25 6.62
CA LEU A 87 12.36 0.51 5.40
C LEU A 87 11.95 -0.96 5.52
N GLU A 88 12.30 -1.61 6.62
CA GLU A 88 11.92 -3.01 6.88
C GLU A 88 10.40 -3.17 6.99
N PHE A 89 9.71 -2.19 7.58
CA PHE A 89 8.24 -2.18 7.64
C PHE A 89 7.61 -1.98 6.26
N ALA A 90 8.08 -1.00 5.49
CA ALA A 90 7.60 -0.73 4.14
C ALA A 90 7.79 -1.94 3.23
N ASP A 91 8.91 -2.64 3.33
CA ASP A 91 9.15 -3.88 2.59
C ASP A 91 8.16 -4.99 2.95
N ARG A 92 7.87 -5.18 4.25
CA ARG A 92 6.84 -6.15 4.69
C ARG A 92 5.45 -5.76 4.19
N GLU A 93 5.08 -4.49 4.30
CA GLU A 93 3.80 -3.96 3.82
C GLU A 93 3.67 -4.13 2.31
N TYR A 94 4.69 -3.76 1.53
CA TYR A 94 4.71 -3.93 0.08
C TYR A 94 4.46 -5.38 -0.32
N LYS A 95 5.19 -6.33 0.28
CA LYS A 95 5.00 -7.76 0.07
C LYS A 95 3.60 -8.22 0.47
N ALA A 96 3.04 -7.70 1.57
CA ALA A 96 1.69 -8.03 2.02
C ALA A 96 0.62 -7.50 1.06
N ILE A 97 0.79 -6.29 0.51
CA ILE A 97 -0.08 -5.74 -0.53
C ILE A 97 -0.03 -6.64 -1.77
N LYS A 98 1.17 -6.88 -2.33
CA LYS A 98 1.33 -7.72 -3.53
C LYS A 98 0.73 -9.12 -3.37
N ARG A 99 0.88 -9.74 -2.19
CA ARG A 99 0.27 -11.05 -1.87
C ARG A 99 -1.26 -11.03 -1.81
N ARG A 100 -1.88 -9.93 -1.37
CA ARG A 100 -3.34 -9.80 -1.34
C ARG A 100 -3.91 -9.69 -2.75
N TYR A 101 -3.24 -8.92 -3.60
CA TYR A 101 -3.62 -8.75 -5.00
C TYR A 101 -3.40 -9.98 -5.89
N SER A 102 -2.36 -10.77 -5.64
CA SER A 102 -2.15 -12.01 -6.39
C SER A 102 -3.12 -13.13 -6.02
N LYS A 103 -3.82 -13.00 -4.88
CA LYS A 103 -4.75 -14.00 -4.33
C LYS A 103 -6.20 -13.56 -4.48
N VAL A 104 -6.62 -13.13 -5.67
CA VAL A 104 -8.05 -12.96 -5.98
C VAL A 104 -8.71 -14.34 -5.89
N GLN A 105 -9.20 -14.69 -4.71
CA GLN A 105 -9.92 -15.93 -4.44
C GLN A 105 -11.42 -15.68 -4.54
N ASN A 106 -12.13 -16.66 -5.12
CA ASN A 106 -13.57 -16.72 -5.34
C ASN A 106 -14.43 -15.91 -4.36
N GLY A 107 -14.71 -14.64 -4.72
CA GLY A 107 -15.65 -13.75 -4.01
C GLY A 107 -15.03 -12.69 -3.10
N GLN A 108 -13.70 -12.55 -3.07
CA GLN A 108 -13.01 -11.45 -2.39
C GLN A 108 -12.35 -10.52 -3.42
N ASN A 109 -12.59 -9.22 -3.29
CA ASN A 109 -11.88 -8.19 -4.03
C ASN A 109 -11.04 -7.37 -3.05
N TYR A 110 -9.82 -7.05 -3.46
CA TYR A 110 -8.87 -6.28 -2.69
C TYR A 110 -8.23 -5.24 -3.61
N SER A 111 -8.32 -3.98 -3.21
CA SER A 111 -7.83 -2.82 -3.95
C SER A 111 -7.10 -1.89 -2.99
N CYS A 112 -5.99 -1.34 -3.43
CA CYS A 112 -5.15 -0.31 -2.84
C CYS A 112 -5.43 0.93 -3.69
N ILE A 113 -6.18 1.84 -3.09
CA ILE A 113 -6.51 3.12 -3.65
C ILE A 113 -5.42 4.10 -3.25
N ILE A 114 -4.93 4.85 -4.22
CA ILE A 114 -3.94 5.91 -4.04
C ILE A 114 -4.54 7.26 -4.40
N ALA A 115 -4.14 8.30 -3.67
CA ALA A 115 -4.33 9.67 -4.11
C ALA A 115 -3.04 10.16 -4.74
N VAL A 116 -3.16 10.72 -5.95
CA VAL A 116 -2.04 11.15 -6.77
C VAL A 116 -2.22 12.63 -7.09
N ARG A 117 -1.12 13.39 -7.00
CA ARG A 117 -1.07 14.78 -7.41
C ARG A 117 -1.09 14.88 -8.93
N LYS A 118 -1.94 15.74 -9.48
CA LYS A 118 -1.99 16.04 -10.92
C LYS A 118 -0.66 16.66 -11.37
N LYS A 119 -0.28 16.40 -12.63
CA LYS A 119 0.83 17.12 -13.26
C LYS A 119 0.47 18.60 -13.39
N GLN A 120 1.38 19.48 -12.99
CA GLN A 120 1.27 20.91 -13.29
C GLN A 120 2.05 21.19 -14.58
N LYS A 121 1.59 22.16 -15.37
CA LYS A 121 2.34 22.60 -16.57
C LYS A 121 3.77 22.93 -16.14
N ASN A 122 4.75 22.28 -16.77
CA ASN A 122 6.20 22.43 -16.57
C ASN A 122 6.84 21.70 -15.37
N VAL A 123 6.11 20.92 -14.57
CA VAL A 123 6.72 20.13 -13.47
C VAL A 123 6.57 18.63 -13.72
N LYS A 124 7.69 17.97 -14.07
CA LYS A 124 7.77 16.51 -14.12
C LYS A 124 7.95 15.97 -12.70
N ARG A 125 7.10 15.04 -12.27
CA ARG A 125 7.22 14.32 -10.99
C ARG A 125 7.36 12.82 -11.25
N SER A 126 8.25 12.16 -10.50
CA SER A 126 8.26 10.70 -10.44
C SER A 126 7.01 10.19 -9.72
N ILE A 127 6.65 8.92 -9.96
CA ILE A 127 5.53 8.25 -9.28
C ILE A 127 5.69 8.35 -7.75
N LEU A 128 6.90 8.12 -7.25
CA LEU A 128 7.21 8.18 -5.82
C LEU A 128 6.90 9.54 -5.19
N LYS A 129 7.00 10.62 -5.96
CA LYS A 129 6.75 12.00 -5.49
C LYS A 129 5.32 12.48 -5.78
N SER A 130 4.55 11.75 -6.58
CA SER A 130 3.19 12.15 -6.96
C SER A 130 2.13 11.53 -6.06
N VAL A 131 2.36 10.33 -5.51
CA VAL A 131 1.44 9.69 -4.55
C VAL A 131 1.49 10.41 -3.20
N VAL A 132 0.34 10.87 -2.73
CA VAL A 132 0.19 11.68 -1.51
C VAL A 132 -0.73 11.02 -0.47
N GLY A 133 -1.44 9.96 -0.85
CA GLY A 133 -2.27 9.20 0.06
C GLY A 133 -2.46 7.77 -0.40
N THR A 134 -2.79 6.88 0.55
CA THR A 134 -3.07 5.47 0.34
C THR A 134 -4.23 5.02 1.23
N LEU A 135 -4.95 4.00 0.77
CA LEU A 135 -6.10 3.37 1.38
C LEU A 135 -6.21 1.95 0.84
N ASP A 136 -6.53 0.99 1.69
CA ASP A 136 -6.95 -0.35 1.28
C ASP A 136 -8.48 -0.46 1.34
N LEU A 137 -9.09 -0.86 0.23
CA LEU A 137 -10.48 -1.26 0.13
C LEU A 137 -10.53 -2.76 -0.11
N SER A 138 -11.35 -3.47 0.65
CA SER A 138 -11.61 -4.86 0.33
C SER A 138 -13.05 -5.25 0.58
N THR A 139 -13.58 -5.92 -0.42
CA THR A 139 -14.97 -6.37 -0.49
C THR A 139 -15.00 -7.88 -0.38
N ARG A 140 -15.81 -8.41 0.53
CA ARG A 140 -15.97 -9.85 0.73
C ARG A 140 -17.40 -10.20 1.14
N TYR A 141 -17.76 -11.46 0.93
CA TYR A 141 -19.01 -12.02 1.47
C TYR A 141 -18.85 -12.37 2.95
N LEU A 142 -19.92 -12.21 3.72
CA LEU A 142 -20.05 -12.82 5.04
C LEU A 142 -20.01 -14.34 4.89
N LEU A 143 -19.27 -14.98 5.78
CA LEU A 143 -19.31 -16.42 5.89
C LEU A 143 -20.64 -16.85 6.50
N GLN A 144 -21.11 -18.05 6.18
CA GLN A 144 -22.37 -18.53 6.74
C GLN A 144 -22.32 -18.52 8.28
N GLY A 145 -23.27 -17.82 8.90
CA GLY A 145 -23.34 -17.61 10.35
C GLY A 145 -22.71 -16.30 10.84
N GLU A 146 -22.02 -15.53 9.99
CA GLU A 146 -21.57 -14.18 10.34
C GLU A 146 -22.70 -13.16 10.11
N THR A 147 -23.06 -12.41 11.15
CA THR A 147 -23.88 -11.19 11.05
C THR A 147 -23.02 -9.93 10.93
N PHE A 148 -21.81 -9.97 11.51
CA PHE A 148 -20.76 -8.97 11.36
C PHE A 148 -19.40 -9.63 11.09
N PRO A 149 -18.46 -8.95 10.40
CA PRO A 149 -17.16 -9.53 10.08
C PRO A 149 -16.37 -9.99 11.32
N GLY A 150 -15.95 -11.24 11.34
CA GLY A 150 -15.16 -11.80 12.45
C GLY A 150 -15.97 -12.16 13.70
N GLU A 151 -17.30 -12.00 13.67
CA GLU A 151 -18.22 -12.43 14.72
C GLU A 151 -18.38 -13.95 14.68
N ARG A 152 -17.36 -14.69 15.14
CA ARG A 152 -17.46 -16.15 15.30
C ARG A 152 -17.54 -16.50 16.77
N ARG A 153 -18.75 -16.77 17.26
CA ARG A 153 -18.92 -17.36 18.59
C ARG A 153 -18.99 -18.89 18.56
N ASN A 154 -19.50 -19.53 17.50
CA ASN A 154 -19.58 -21.00 17.33
C ASN A 154 -19.95 -21.39 15.87
N ALA A 155 -19.01 -21.33 14.91
CA ALA A 155 -19.30 -21.73 13.53
C ALA A 155 -19.01 -23.23 13.32
N PRO A 156 -19.94 -24.03 12.74
CA PRO A 156 -19.69 -25.43 12.46
C PRO A 156 -18.51 -25.64 11.49
N PRO A 157 -17.85 -26.82 11.48
CA PRO A 157 -16.55 -27.02 10.83
C PRO A 157 -16.55 -26.91 9.30
N PHE A 158 -17.72 -26.73 8.68
CA PHE A 158 -17.90 -26.65 7.22
C PHE A 158 -19.01 -25.63 6.88
N CYS A 159 -18.77 -24.35 7.16
CA CYS A 159 -19.66 -23.27 6.74
C CYS A 159 -19.36 -22.86 5.29
N GLY A 160 -20.38 -22.86 4.44
CA GLY A 160 -20.29 -22.36 3.07
C GLY A 160 -20.18 -20.83 3.02
N ILE A 161 -19.80 -20.28 1.86
CA ILE A 161 -19.90 -18.84 1.60
C ILE A 161 -21.34 -18.57 1.15
N ASN A 162 -22.11 -17.79 1.92
CA ASN A 162 -23.44 -17.37 1.50
C ASN A 162 -23.29 -16.25 0.46
N ARG A 163 -23.31 -16.59 -0.83
CA ARG A 163 -23.07 -15.67 -1.96
C ARG A 163 -24.30 -14.83 -2.34
N THR A 164 -25.09 -14.40 -1.37
CA THR A 164 -26.22 -13.48 -1.62
C THR A 164 -25.70 -12.03 -1.75
N PRO A 165 -26.30 -11.17 -2.59
CA PRO A 165 -25.85 -9.77 -2.71
C PRO A 165 -25.87 -9.00 -1.38
N SER A 166 -26.84 -9.30 -0.51
CA SER A 166 -27.02 -8.68 0.81
C SER A 166 -25.98 -9.10 1.85
N SER A 167 -25.17 -10.13 1.59
CA SER A 167 -24.13 -10.58 2.50
C SER A 167 -22.75 -10.00 2.16
N ARG A 168 -22.64 -9.11 1.15
CA ARG A 168 -21.38 -8.41 0.85
C ARG A 168 -21.18 -7.21 1.76
N TYR A 169 -19.93 -7.05 2.19
CA TYR A 169 -19.49 -5.88 2.94
C TYR A 169 -18.09 -5.48 2.49
N ALA A 170 -17.75 -4.22 2.77
CA ALA A 170 -16.44 -3.66 2.48
C ALA A 170 -15.76 -3.19 3.77
N TYR A 171 -14.45 -3.39 3.85
CA TYR A 171 -13.60 -2.79 4.87
C TYR A 171 -12.62 -1.82 4.24
N ILE A 172 -12.42 -0.70 4.93
CA ILE A 172 -11.50 0.38 4.56
C ILE A 172 -10.43 0.41 5.65
N THR A 173 -9.16 0.22 5.28
CA THR A 173 -8.03 0.23 6.22
C THR A 173 -6.83 0.96 5.62
N ASN A 174 -5.77 1.17 6.41
CA ASN A 174 -4.51 1.76 5.94
C ASN A 174 -4.68 3.11 5.23
N MET A 175 -5.63 3.90 5.73
CA MET A 175 -5.89 5.26 5.26
C MET A 175 -4.80 6.20 5.77
N CYS A 176 -3.90 6.61 4.88
CA CYS A 176 -2.76 7.47 5.21
C CYS A 176 -2.65 8.61 4.20
N VAL A 177 -2.28 9.80 4.69
CA VAL A 177 -1.98 10.97 3.85
C VAL A 177 -0.67 11.57 4.31
N THR A 178 0.23 11.86 3.36
CA THR A 178 1.52 12.49 3.64
C THR A 178 1.33 13.79 4.43
N LYS A 179 2.22 14.07 5.38
CA LYS A 179 2.11 15.24 6.28
C LYS A 179 1.92 16.54 5.52
N SER A 180 2.67 16.72 4.42
CA SER A 180 2.64 17.91 3.58
C SER A 180 1.32 18.13 2.81
N ALA A 181 0.47 17.11 2.72
CA ALA A 181 -0.78 17.14 1.97
C ALA A 181 -2.03 17.06 2.87
N ARG A 182 -1.85 17.02 4.20
CA ARG A 182 -2.97 17.01 5.16
C ARG A 182 -3.75 18.31 5.13
N ARG A 183 -4.99 18.25 5.59
CA ARG A 183 -5.94 19.37 5.62
C ARG A 183 -6.32 19.91 4.23
N GLN A 184 -6.03 19.16 3.16
CA GLN A 184 -6.44 19.47 1.78
C GLN A 184 -7.64 18.62 1.32
N GLY A 185 -8.39 18.03 2.26
CA GLY A 185 -9.56 17.20 1.96
C GLY A 185 -9.26 15.85 1.29
N ILE A 186 -7.99 15.48 1.11
CA ILE A 186 -7.60 14.22 0.43
C ILE A 186 -8.27 13.02 1.07
N ALA A 187 -8.27 12.96 2.41
CA ALA A 187 -8.77 11.78 3.08
C ALA A 187 -10.27 11.52 2.87
N GLY A 188 -11.09 12.57 3.00
CA GLY A 188 -12.52 12.48 2.74
C GLY A 188 -12.82 12.11 1.28
N ASN A 189 -12.07 12.66 0.33
CA ASN A 189 -12.25 12.35 -1.09
C ASN A 189 -11.85 10.92 -1.45
N MET A 190 -10.78 10.38 -0.85
CA MET A 190 -10.40 8.98 -1.01
C MET A 190 -11.46 8.03 -0.42
N LEU A 191 -12.00 8.36 0.76
CA LEU A 191 -13.09 7.59 1.38
C LEU A 191 -14.35 7.61 0.51
N HIS A 192 -14.73 8.78 -0.02
CA HIS A 192 -15.84 8.91 -0.95
C HIS A 192 -15.65 8.01 -2.17
N PHE A 193 -14.48 8.09 -2.81
CA PHE A 193 -14.16 7.23 -3.96
C PHE A 193 -14.24 5.75 -3.61
N ALA A 194 -13.67 5.32 -2.49
CA ALA A 194 -13.71 3.92 -2.07
C ALA A 194 -15.13 3.41 -1.78
N VAL A 195 -15.98 4.25 -1.21
CA VAL A 195 -17.40 3.93 -0.99
C VAL A 195 -18.12 3.74 -2.33
N GLU A 196 -17.92 4.65 -3.28
CA GLU A 196 -18.54 4.54 -4.60
C GLU A 196 -17.99 3.33 -5.39
N SER A 197 -16.70 3.03 -5.29
CA SER A 197 -16.10 1.81 -5.85
C SER A 197 -16.68 0.53 -5.23
N ALA A 198 -16.94 0.52 -3.92
CA ALA A 198 -17.53 -0.62 -3.24
C ALA A 198 -18.99 -0.85 -3.66
N LYS A 199 -19.76 0.24 -3.84
CA LYS A 199 -21.15 0.19 -4.32
C LYS A 199 -21.22 -0.35 -5.75
N SER A 200 -20.38 0.15 -6.65
CA SER A 200 -20.37 -0.29 -8.05
C SER A 200 -19.95 -1.74 -8.23
N PHE A 201 -19.02 -2.24 -7.41
CA PHE A 201 -18.57 -3.64 -7.46
C PHE A 201 -19.61 -4.61 -6.85
N GLY A 202 -20.39 -4.15 -5.88
CA GLY A 202 -21.11 -5.04 -4.98
C GLY A 202 -22.63 -4.91 -4.88
N ASN A 203 -23.25 -3.85 -5.43
CA ASN A 203 -24.60 -3.42 -5.03
C ASN A 203 -24.73 -3.32 -3.50
N ILE A 204 -23.66 -2.91 -2.82
CA ILE A 204 -23.62 -2.83 -1.34
C ILE A 204 -24.49 -1.65 -0.91
N THR A 205 -25.59 -1.93 -0.23
CA THR A 205 -26.42 -0.90 0.40
C THR A 205 -25.81 -0.54 1.75
N LEU A 206 -25.22 0.65 1.86
CA LEU A 206 -24.79 1.18 3.16
C LEU A 206 -26.03 1.55 3.97
N LYS A 207 -26.29 0.84 5.07
CA LYS A 207 -27.30 1.27 6.05
C LYS A 207 -26.65 2.31 6.97
N SER A 208 -27.10 3.56 6.91
CA SER A 208 -26.85 4.51 8.01
C SER A 208 -27.85 4.19 9.13
N ASN A 209 -27.35 4.03 10.35
CA ASN A 209 -28.18 4.07 11.54
C ASN A 209 -28.57 5.52 11.85
#